data_AF-A0A2D6BTC1-F1
#
_entry.id   AF-A0A2D6BTC1-F1
#
_cell.length_a   1.000
_cell.length_b   1.000
_cell.length_c   1.000
_cell.angle_alpha   90.00
_cell.angle_beta   90.00
_cell.angle_gamma   90.00
#
_symmetry.space_group_name_H-M   'P 1'
#
loop_
_entity.id
_entity.type
_entity.pdbx_description
1 polymer ?
#
loop_
_entity_poly.entity_id
_entity_poly.type
_entity_poly.pdbx_seq_one_letter_code
_entity_poly.pdbx_strand_id
1 'polypeptide(L)'
;MTEAIRAGGGEVYAITSEPHSLAKNAQDDWDSGMEHVGDPHQEIAQTCRDRGWLSLFTNDWDGDGIGVTASWRSNPKGYYQPGVIVLSREGRVLYRWRCRPTRWNTGGATRRPTPEHVWKKVQSALAEGPDAPDVAHDDDPVLDWQANPWPIFVLLLLANGWFLRPQVFDHRGGEFDVPKRLRRALLRLVGFVAAWGVAAWWLPTWVVTIALGAWIVKVYPGIRAIHDGFQSVPQDAEPA
;
A
#
# COMPACT_ATOMS: atom_id res chain seq x y z
N MET A 1 -10.15 -12.83 15.59
CA MET A 1 -8.88 -12.45 16.25
C MET A 1 -9.09 -11.39 17.33
N THR A 2 -9.75 -10.26 17.01
CA THR A 2 -10.07 -9.19 17.97
C THR A 2 -10.77 -9.71 19.24
N GLU A 3 -11.75 -10.59 19.10
CA GLU A 3 -12.42 -11.24 20.24
C GLU A 3 -11.48 -12.06 21.12
N ALA A 4 -10.54 -12.81 20.52
CA ALA A 4 -9.56 -13.59 21.27
C ALA A 4 -8.57 -12.70 22.02
N ILE A 5 -8.17 -11.58 21.43
CA ILE A 5 -7.32 -10.56 22.08
C ILE A 5 -8.06 -9.96 23.29
N ARG A 6 -9.33 -9.58 23.11
CA ARG A 6 -10.17 -9.04 24.19
C ARG A 6 -10.46 -10.06 25.29
N ALA A 7 -10.70 -11.33 24.94
CA ALA A 7 -10.84 -12.41 25.90
C ALA A 7 -9.57 -12.63 26.73
N GLY A 8 -8.39 -12.35 26.16
CA GLY A 8 -7.11 -12.32 26.85
C GLY A 8 -6.83 -11.03 27.65
N GLY A 9 -7.79 -10.09 27.72
CA GLY A 9 -7.65 -8.81 28.41
C GLY A 9 -6.89 -7.74 27.63
N GLY A 10 -6.65 -7.94 26.32
CA GLY A 10 -6.02 -6.95 25.44
C GLY A 10 -7.04 -6.10 24.67
N GLU A 11 -6.53 -5.13 23.91
CA GLU A 11 -7.33 -4.27 23.03
C GLU A 11 -6.64 -4.08 21.67
N VAL A 12 -7.41 -3.76 20.63
CA VAL A 12 -6.90 -3.56 19.27
C VAL A 12 -7.28 -2.18 18.74
N TYR A 13 -6.26 -1.45 18.31
CA TYR A 13 -6.39 -0.10 17.77
C TYR A 13 -5.97 -0.07 16.29
N ALA A 14 -6.69 0.71 15.48
CA ALA A 14 -6.32 1.06 14.13
C ALA A 14 -5.82 2.51 14.11
N ILE A 15 -4.55 2.73 13.78
CA ILE A 15 -3.92 4.05 13.83
C ILE A 15 -3.66 4.53 12.39
N THR A 16 -4.01 5.79 12.10
CA THR A 16 -3.86 6.42 10.78
C THR A 16 -3.19 7.78 10.88
N SER A 17 -2.43 8.21 9.85
CA SER A 17 -1.87 9.56 9.79
C SER A 17 -2.90 10.63 9.43
N GLU A 18 -4.14 10.23 9.14
CA GLU A 18 -5.24 11.17 8.87
C GLU A 18 -5.77 11.79 10.19
N PRO A 19 -6.47 12.94 10.12
CA PRO A 19 -7.14 13.53 11.27
C PRO A 19 -8.10 12.56 11.98
N HIS A 20 -8.23 12.71 13.30
CA HIS A 20 -9.07 11.83 14.12
C HIS A 20 -10.54 11.79 13.66
N SER A 21 -11.08 12.89 13.12
CA SER A 21 -12.43 12.89 12.54
C SER A 21 -12.58 11.94 11.35
N LEU A 22 -11.58 11.83 10.48
CA LEU A 22 -11.60 10.89 9.35
C LEU A 22 -11.38 9.45 9.81
N ALA A 23 -10.53 9.24 10.82
CA ALA A 23 -10.38 7.94 11.47
C ALA A 23 -11.72 7.45 12.05
N LYS A 24 -12.47 8.35 12.70
CA LYS A 24 -13.78 8.02 13.26
C LYS A 24 -14.82 7.69 12.19
N ASN A 25 -14.88 8.48 11.12
CA ASN A 25 -15.77 8.16 9.99
C ASN A 25 -15.46 6.78 9.41
N ALA A 26 -14.18 6.43 9.23
CA ALA A 26 -13.78 5.11 8.74
C ALA A 26 -14.16 3.98 9.71
N GLN A 27 -14.07 4.21 11.02
CA GLN A 27 -14.54 3.25 12.03
C GLN A 27 -16.04 2.96 11.86
N ASP A 28 -16.85 4.02 11.73
CA ASP A 28 -18.30 3.90 11.63
C ASP A 28 -18.72 3.28 10.28
N ASP A 29 -18.04 3.65 9.19
CA ASP A 29 -18.31 3.15 7.84
C ASP A 29 -17.89 1.69 7.64
N TRP A 30 -16.77 1.26 8.23
CA TRP A 30 -16.20 -0.07 8.00
C TRP A 30 -16.66 -1.11 9.02
N ASP A 31 -17.35 -0.68 10.08
CA ASP A 31 -17.78 -1.54 11.19
C ASP A 31 -16.67 -2.50 11.66
N SER A 32 -15.46 -1.96 11.79
CA SER A 32 -14.27 -2.81 11.92
C SER A 32 -14.13 -3.46 13.30
N GLY A 33 -15.01 -3.11 14.25
CA GLY A 33 -14.95 -3.57 15.64
C GLY A 33 -13.69 -3.19 16.41
N MET A 34 -12.91 -2.21 15.93
CA MET A 34 -11.68 -1.69 16.53
C MET A 34 -11.84 -0.19 16.78
N GLU A 35 -11.11 0.36 17.75
CA GLU A 35 -11.03 1.80 17.92
C GLU A 35 -10.06 2.39 16.89
N HIS A 36 -10.50 3.41 16.14
CA HIS A 36 -9.66 4.11 15.18
C HIS A 36 -9.13 5.41 15.78
N VAL A 37 -7.83 5.61 15.66
CA VAL A 37 -7.12 6.76 16.21
C VAL A 37 -6.39 7.47 15.08
N GLY A 38 -6.79 8.72 14.80
CA GLY A 38 -6.01 9.61 13.96
C GLY A 38 -4.79 10.16 14.70
N ASP A 39 -3.62 10.05 14.08
CA ASP A 39 -2.30 10.50 14.53
C ASP A 39 -1.68 11.45 13.48
N PRO A 40 -2.33 12.59 13.14
CA PRO A 40 -1.87 13.47 12.06
C PRO A 40 -0.55 14.18 12.35
N HIS A 41 -0.20 14.30 13.63
CA HIS A 41 1.08 14.85 14.08
C HIS A 41 2.13 13.77 14.34
N GLN A 42 1.81 12.50 14.09
CA GLN A 42 2.70 11.34 14.20
C GLN A 42 3.33 11.17 15.59
N GLU A 43 2.60 11.53 16.65
CA GLU A 43 3.08 11.47 18.04
C GLU A 43 3.14 10.03 18.55
N ILE A 44 2.18 9.19 18.16
CA ILE A 44 2.17 7.77 18.51
C ILE A 44 3.31 7.07 17.77
N ALA A 45 3.43 7.32 16.46
CA ALA A 45 4.53 6.79 15.66
C ALA A 45 5.90 7.22 16.21
N GLN A 46 6.06 8.49 16.62
CA GLN A 46 7.28 8.97 17.26
C GLN A 46 7.56 8.26 18.58
N THR A 47 6.55 8.07 19.43
CA THR A 47 6.71 7.34 20.71
C THR A 47 7.17 5.90 20.48
N CYS A 48 6.61 5.22 19.47
CA CYS A 48 7.05 3.87 19.10
C CYS A 48 8.52 3.85 18.63
N ARG A 49 8.95 4.86 17.86
CA ARG A 49 10.35 5.00 17.44
C ARG A 49 11.26 5.23 18.65
N ASP A 50 10.94 6.19 19.50
CA ASP A 50 11.77 6.60 20.64
C ASP A 50 11.97 5.47 21.67
N ARG A 51 10.97 4.59 21.79
CA ARG A 51 11.04 3.40 22.65
C ARG A 51 11.73 2.20 21.99
N GLY A 52 12.20 2.32 20.75
CA GLY A 52 12.80 1.21 20.00
C GLY A 52 11.80 0.10 19.63
N TRP A 53 10.50 0.39 19.74
CA TRP A 53 9.42 -0.56 19.54
C TRP A 53 9.20 -0.84 18.05
N LEU A 54 8.91 0.20 17.26
CA LEU A 54 8.70 0.10 15.83
C LEU A 54 8.90 1.47 15.17
N SER A 55 9.75 1.51 14.15
CA SER A 55 9.92 2.66 13.28
C SER A 55 9.27 2.38 11.93
N LEU A 56 8.45 3.31 11.45
CA LEU A 56 7.78 3.21 10.15
C LEU A 56 8.46 4.13 9.14
N PHE A 57 8.47 3.74 7.86
CA PHE A 57 8.85 4.66 6.79
C PHE A 57 7.77 5.73 6.66
N THR A 58 8.17 6.99 6.70
CA THR A 58 7.29 8.14 6.52
C THR A 58 7.56 8.79 5.16
N ASN A 59 6.54 9.47 4.66
CA ASN A 59 6.62 10.14 3.37
C ASN A 59 6.01 11.53 3.45
N ASP A 60 6.82 12.53 3.14
CA ASP A 60 6.39 13.93 2.97
C ASP A 60 5.72 14.15 1.62
N TRP A 61 4.79 13.28 1.22
CA TRP A 61 4.19 13.35 -0.11
C TRP A 61 3.35 14.62 -0.24
N ASP A 62 3.93 15.58 -0.92
CA ASP A 62 3.48 16.93 -1.24
C ASP A 62 2.49 17.00 -2.42
N GLY A 63 2.01 15.83 -2.88
CA GLY A 63 0.81 15.74 -3.74
C GLY A 63 1.07 15.58 -5.24
N ASP A 64 2.33 15.65 -5.69
CA ASP A 64 2.65 15.68 -7.13
C ASP A 64 3.02 14.32 -7.75
N GLY A 65 3.18 13.27 -6.94
CA GLY A 65 3.36 11.91 -7.45
C GLY A 65 2.04 11.30 -7.93
N ILE A 66 2.04 10.75 -9.15
CA ILE A 66 0.97 9.95 -9.77
C ILE A 66 -0.45 10.56 -9.68
N GLY A 67 -0.60 11.86 -9.96
CA GLY A 67 -1.90 12.48 -10.26
C GLY A 67 -2.92 12.47 -9.11
N VAL A 68 -2.47 12.30 -7.87
CA VAL A 68 -3.32 12.35 -6.68
C VAL A 68 -3.21 13.73 -6.01
N THR A 69 -3.64 14.79 -6.71
CA THR A 69 -4.08 16.04 -6.07
C THR A 69 -5.40 15.77 -5.33
N ALA A 70 -5.30 15.22 -4.13
CA ALA A 70 -6.44 15.07 -3.25
C ALA A 70 -6.51 16.32 -2.38
N SER A 71 -7.32 17.32 -2.78
CA SER A 71 -7.61 18.51 -1.96
C SER A 71 -8.23 18.17 -0.60
N TRP A 72 -8.65 16.92 -0.40
CA TRP A 72 -9.21 16.37 0.84
C TRP A 72 -8.17 15.70 1.75
N ARG A 73 -6.91 15.51 1.33
CA ARG A 73 -5.86 14.95 2.20
C ARG A 73 -5.32 16.00 3.14
N SER A 74 -5.25 15.69 4.43
CA SER A 74 -4.71 16.55 5.46
C SER A 74 -3.69 15.78 6.30
N ASN A 75 -2.52 15.51 5.72
CA ASN A 75 -1.41 14.84 6.40
C ASN A 75 -0.29 15.87 6.61
N PRO A 76 -0.32 16.68 7.69
CA PRO A 76 0.58 17.84 7.87
C PRO A 76 2.07 17.45 8.00
N LYS A 77 2.37 16.21 8.38
CA LYS A 77 3.72 15.63 8.42
C LYS A 77 3.90 14.48 7.42
N GLY A 78 3.06 14.42 6.40
CA GLY A 78 2.99 13.27 5.52
C GLY A 78 2.34 12.05 6.16
N TYR A 79 2.45 10.90 5.50
CA TYR A 79 1.86 9.64 5.95
C TYR A 79 2.92 8.57 6.20
N TYR A 80 2.69 7.69 7.16
CA TYR A 80 3.52 6.51 7.38
C TYR A 80 3.04 5.31 6.56
N GLN A 81 3.98 4.47 6.17
CA GLN A 81 3.71 3.14 5.63
C GLN A 81 3.03 2.27 6.70
N PRO A 82 2.24 1.26 6.30
CA PRO A 82 1.61 0.35 7.24
C PRO A 82 2.60 -0.36 8.16
N GLY A 83 2.16 -0.65 9.37
CA GLY A 83 2.90 -1.49 10.31
C GLY A 83 1.94 -2.17 11.29
N VAL A 84 2.46 -3.15 12.02
CA VAL A 84 1.76 -3.84 13.10
C VAL A 84 2.72 -3.92 14.27
N ILE A 85 2.23 -3.55 15.44
CA ILE A 85 2.93 -3.76 16.70
C ILE A 85 1.98 -4.37 17.72
N VAL A 86 2.47 -5.30 18.50
CA VAL A 86 1.76 -5.89 19.63
C VAL A 86 2.65 -5.78 20.86
N LEU A 87 2.12 -5.19 21.92
CA LEU A 87 2.82 -4.96 23.17
C LEU A 87 2.15 -5.76 24.30
N SER A 88 2.94 -6.26 25.24
CA SER A 88 2.43 -6.69 26.54
C SER A 88 2.03 -5.48 27.38
N ARG A 89 1.34 -5.73 28.50
CA ARG A 89 0.97 -4.66 29.45
C ARG A 89 2.19 -3.96 30.04
N GLU A 90 3.30 -4.67 30.18
CA GLU A 90 4.58 -4.19 30.69
C GLU A 90 5.39 -3.44 29.63
N GLY A 91 4.92 -3.39 28.38
CA GLY A 91 5.59 -2.72 27.27
C GLY A 91 6.61 -3.58 26.52
N ARG A 92 6.63 -4.91 26.75
CA ARG A 92 7.42 -5.86 25.96
C ARG A 92 6.83 -5.97 24.55
N VAL A 93 7.66 -5.94 23.53
CA VAL A 93 7.24 -6.18 22.14
C VAL A 93 7.02 -7.68 21.93
N LEU A 94 5.77 -8.06 21.67
CA LEU A 94 5.34 -9.44 21.40
C LEU A 94 5.28 -9.74 19.89
N TYR A 95 5.10 -8.72 19.07
CA TYR A 95 5.17 -8.80 17.62
C TYR A 95 5.45 -7.42 17.04
N ARG A 96 6.26 -7.34 15.98
CA ARG A 96 6.42 -6.11 15.22
C ARG A 96 6.74 -6.38 13.75
N TRP A 97 6.12 -5.61 12.89
CA TRP A 97 6.30 -5.64 11.45
C TRP A 97 6.10 -4.25 10.86
N ARG A 98 6.89 -3.90 9.85
CA ARG A 98 6.70 -2.70 9.02
C ARG A 98 6.67 -3.04 7.54
N CYS A 99 5.83 -2.33 6.81
CA CYS A 99 5.89 -2.30 5.36
C CYS A 99 7.14 -1.53 4.92
N ARG A 100 8.06 -2.21 4.23
CA ARG A 100 9.15 -1.56 3.49
C ARG A 100 8.62 -1.14 2.12
N PRO A 101 8.69 0.15 1.73
CA PRO A 101 8.24 0.59 0.42
C PRO A 101 9.19 0.08 -0.67
N THR A 102 8.71 -0.84 -1.49
CA THR A 102 9.43 -1.41 -2.64
C THR A 102 8.50 -1.46 -3.84
N ARG A 103 9.03 -1.70 -5.05
CA ARG A 103 8.20 -1.91 -6.26
C ARG A 103 7.27 -3.13 -6.18
N TRP A 104 7.44 -3.96 -5.16
CA TRP A 104 6.52 -5.04 -4.83
C TRP A 104 5.39 -4.61 -3.88
N ASN A 105 5.25 -3.31 -3.61
CA ASN A 105 4.13 -2.69 -2.91
C ASN A 105 3.19 -1.99 -3.91
N THR A 106 3.18 -2.44 -5.17
CA THR A 106 2.28 -1.93 -6.21
C THR A 106 0.83 -2.18 -5.81
N GLY A 107 0.01 -1.11 -5.84
CA GLY A 107 -1.35 -1.12 -5.30
C GLY A 107 -1.48 -0.45 -3.93
N GLY A 108 -0.39 0.04 -3.33
CA GLY A 108 -0.41 0.81 -2.09
C GLY A 108 -0.27 -0.07 -0.85
N ALA A 109 -1.04 0.25 0.20
CA ALA A 109 -1.00 -0.37 1.53
C ALA A 109 -1.68 -1.76 1.62
N THR A 110 -1.68 -2.53 0.52
CA THR A 110 -2.47 -3.77 0.36
C THR A 110 -1.75 -5.03 0.78
N ARG A 111 -0.45 -4.97 1.09
CA ARG A 111 0.33 -6.12 1.58
C ARG A 111 0.55 -5.99 3.08
N ARG A 112 -0.14 -6.81 3.87
CA ARG A 112 -0.04 -6.83 5.34
C ARG A 112 0.10 -8.27 5.83
N PRO A 113 0.73 -8.50 6.99
CA PRO A 113 0.74 -9.82 7.61
C PRO A 113 -0.69 -10.31 7.84
N THR A 114 -0.92 -11.59 7.56
CA THR A 114 -2.20 -12.24 7.84
C THR A 114 -2.48 -12.24 9.35
N PRO A 115 -3.73 -12.03 9.78
CA PRO A 115 -4.09 -12.08 11.20
C PRO A 115 -3.66 -13.38 11.89
N GLU A 116 -3.77 -14.52 11.20
CA GLU A 116 -3.40 -15.83 11.71
C GLU A 116 -1.89 -15.94 11.98
N HIS A 117 -1.06 -15.40 11.08
CA HIS A 117 0.39 -15.36 11.25
C HIS A 117 0.78 -14.49 12.45
N VAL A 118 0.22 -13.29 12.53
CA VAL A 118 0.46 -12.37 13.66
C VAL A 118 0.08 -13.02 14.97
N TRP A 119 -1.13 -13.61 15.05
CA TRP A 119 -1.62 -14.22 16.27
C TRP A 119 -0.74 -15.41 16.71
N LYS A 120 -0.32 -16.25 15.78
CA LYS A 120 0.60 -17.36 16.07
C LYS A 120 1.92 -16.87 16.65
N LYS A 121 2.50 -15.81 16.09
CA LYS A 121 3.76 -15.21 16.59
C LYS A 121 3.58 -14.62 17.99
N VAL A 122 2.46 -13.93 18.23
CA VAL A 122 2.12 -13.40 19.57
C VAL A 122 1.97 -14.52 20.59
N GLN A 123 1.28 -15.62 20.27
CA GLN A 123 1.15 -16.76 21.17
C GLN A 123 2.49 -17.41 21.50
N SER A 124 3.38 -17.55 20.51
CA SER A 124 4.75 -18.02 20.74
C SER A 124 5.51 -17.09 21.69
N ALA A 125 5.45 -15.77 21.48
CA ALA A 125 6.15 -14.80 22.32
C ALA A 125 5.62 -14.79 23.77
N LEU A 126 4.31 -14.90 23.95
CA LEU A 126 3.68 -14.98 25.27
C LEU A 126 4.11 -16.25 26.04
N ALA A 127 4.34 -17.37 25.35
CA ALA A 127 4.79 -18.61 25.97
C ALA A 127 6.21 -18.54 26.55
N GLU A 128 7.03 -17.59 26.10
CA GLU A 128 8.38 -17.36 26.64
C GLU A 128 8.37 -16.66 28.01
N GLY A 129 7.23 -16.12 28.45
CA GLY A 129 7.06 -15.45 29.73
C GLY A 129 7.34 -13.93 29.69
N PRO A 130 7.03 -13.21 30.78
CA PRO A 130 7.09 -11.74 30.82
C PRO A 130 8.52 -11.19 30.79
N ASP A 131 9.51 -11.93 31.29
CA ASP A 131 10.91 -11.49 31.41
C ASP A 131 11.75 -11.73 30.14
N ALA A 132 11.15 -12.36 29.12
CA ALA A 132 11.83 -12.59 27.86
C ALA A 132 12.03 -11.25 27.10
N PRO A 133 13.07 -11.15 26.24
CA PRO A 133 13.35 -9.92 25.51
C PRO A 133 12.26 -9.60 24.48
N ASP A 134 12.29 -8.38 23.97
CA ASP A 134 11.49 -7.95 22.82
C ASP A 134 11.75 -8.85 21.61
N VAL A 135 10.70 -9.21 20.88
CA VAL A 135 10.88 -9.99 19.66
C VAL A 135 11.56 -9.19 18.56
N ALA A 136 12.31 -9.89 17.70
CA ALA A 136 12.89 -9.31 16.50
C ALA A 136 11.81 -8.80 15.53
N HIS A 137 12.20 -7.92 14.61
CA HIS A 137 11.34 -7.52 13.51
C HIS A 137 11.01 -8.73 12.61
N ASP A 138 9.76 -8.82 12.16
CA ASP A 138 9.33 -9.87 11.25
C ASP A 138 9.67 -9.51 9.80
N ASP A 139 10.80 -9.98 9.30
CA ASP A 139 11.22 -9.72 7.92
C ASP A 139 10.60 -10.66 6.87
N ASP A 140 9.94 -11.75 7.31
CA ASP A 140 9.32 -12.75 6.43
C ASP A 140 7.89 -13.11 6.90
N PRO A 141 6.96 -12.14 6.89
CA PRO A 141 5.57 -12.40 7.24
C PRO A 141 4.84 -13.17 6.15
N VAL A 142 3.84 -13.97 6.55
CA VAL A 142 2.83 -14.46 5.59
C VAL A 142 1.88 -13.31 5.27
N LEU A 143 1.89 -12.85 4.02
CA LEU A 143 1.13 -11.69 3.56
C LEU A 143 -0.22 -12.07 2.94
N ASP A 144 -1.21 -11.21 3.14
CA ASP A 144 -2.59 -11.32 2.60
C ASP A 144 -2.68 -11.13 1.08
N TRP A 145 -1.72 -10.43 0.48
CA TRP A 145 -1.72 -10.10 -0.94
C TRP A 145 -0.33 -10.23 -1.59
N GLN A 146 -0.32 -10.71 -2.85
CA GLN A 146 0.87 -10.69 -3.70
C GLN A 146 0.79 -9.59 -4.74
N ALA A 147 1.80 -8.74 -4.81
CA ALA A 147 1.85 -7.67 -5.78
C ALA A 147 2.00 -8.20 -7.21
N ASN A 148 1.38 -7.50 -8.15
CA ASN A 148 1.60 -7.76 -9.56
C ASN A 148 3.04 -7.36 -9.94
N PRO A 149 3.70 -8.14 -10.83
CA PRO A 149 4.96 -7.74 -11.44
C PRO A 149 4.89 -6.31 -12.00
N TRP A 150 5.97 -5.55 -11.82
CA TRP A 150 6.02 -4.13 -12.21
C TRP A 150 5.55 -3.84 -13.66
N PRO A 151 5.95 -4.60 -14.70
CA PRO A 151 5.48 -4.35 -16.06
C PRO A 151 3.96 -4.51 -16.20
N ILE A 152 3.37 -5.50 -15.53
CA ILE A 152 1.93 -5.75 -15.54
C ILE A 152 1.21 -4.58 -14.86
N PHE A 153 1.74 -4.10 -13.73
CA PHE A 153 1.20 -2.93 -13.04
C PHE A 153 1.17 -1.69 -13.95
N VAL A 154 2.28 -1.36 -14.62
CA VAL A 154 2.35 -0.22 -15.55
C VAL A 154 1.37 -0.38 -16.73
N LEU A 155 1.26 -1.58 -17.29
CA LEU A 155 0.29 -1.86 -18.37
C LEU A 155 -1.16 -1.66 -17.92
N LEU A 156 -1.50 -2.06 -16.70
CA LEU A 156 -2.84 -1.85 -16.15
C LEU A 156 -3.15 -0.36 -15.96
N LEU A 157 -2.18 0.45 -15.51
CA LEU A 157 -2.33 1.90 -15.40
C LEU A 157 -2.51 2.56 -16.78
N LEU A 158 -1.72 2.13 -17.78
CA LEU A 158 -1.88 2.59 -19.17
C LEU A 158 -3.27 2.23 -19.71
N ALA A 159 -3.72 0.99 -19.52
CA ALA A 159 -5.03 0.55 -19.97
C ALA A 159 -6.19 1.32 -19.30
N ASN A 160 -6.04 1.68 -18.03
CA ASN A 160 -7.00 2.52 -17.32
C ASN A 160 -7.11 3.92 -17.95
N GLY A 161 -5.98 4.50 -18.39
CA GLY A 161 -5.91 5.77 -19.12
C GLY A 161 -5.89 5.64 -20.65
N TRP A 162 -6.49 4.57 -21.19
CA TRP A 162 -6.68 4.35 -22.64
C TRP A 162 -5.39 4.28 -23.47
N PHE A 163 -4.28 3.88 -22.86
CA PHE A 163 -2.95 3.80 -23.49
C PHE A 163 -2.41 5.14 -24.01
N LEU A 164 -3.02 6.26 -23.59
CA LEU A 164 -2.57 7.62 -23.92
C LEU A 164 -1.75 8.25 -22.80
N ARG A 165 -2.10 7.91 -21.57
CA ARG A 165 -1.37 8.27 -20.35
C ARG A 165 -1.70 7.26 -19.25
N PRO A 166 -0.81 6.96 -18.33
CA PRO A 166 -1.15 6.13 -17.18
C PRO A 166 -2.15 6.82 -16.25
N GLN A 167 -3.07 6.06 -15.68
CA GLN A 167 -4.05 6.58 -14.73
C GLN A 167 -4.23 5.62 -13.54
N VAL A 168 -4.21 6.15 -12.32
CA VAL A 168 -4.41 5.38 -11.09
C VAL A 168 -5.86 4.91 -10.93
N PHE A 169 -6.01 3.78 -10.25
CA PHE A 169 -7.28 3.28 -9.77
C PHE A 169 -7.63 3.98 -8.45
N ASP A 170 -8.02 5.25 -8.53
CA ASP A 170 -8.49 6.02 -7.38
C ASP A 170 -10.00 5.83 -7.11
N HIS A 171 -10.42 6.14 -5.89
CA HIS A 171 -11.83 6.16 -5.47
C HIS A 171 -12.54 7.49 -5.80
N ARG A 172 -11.96 8.34 -6.69
CA ARG A 172 -12.53 9.67 -6.96
C ARG A 172 -13.89 9.54 -7.65
N GLY A 173 -14.93 10.12 -7.03
CA GLY A 173 -16.25 10.32 -7.62
C GLY A 173 -17.41 9.54 -7.03
N GLY A 174 -17.29 8.98 -5.82
CA GLY A 174 -18.44 8.48 -5.04
C GLY A 174 -19.17 7.24 -5.57
N GLU A 175 -18.92 6.80 -6.81
CA GLU A 175 -19.74 5.74 -7.45
C GLU A 175 -18.95 4.65 -8.20
N PHE A 176 -17.61 4.66 -8.22
CA PHE A 176 -16.86 3.68 -9.00
C PHE A 176 -15.98 2.75 -8.17
N ASP A 177 -16.52 1.54 -7.99
CA ASP A 177 -15.87 0.34 -7.49
C ASP A 177 -14.57 0.01 -8.28
N VAL A 178 -13.43 0.00 -7.58
CA VAL A 178 -12.08 -0.27 -8.14
C VAL A 178 -12.06 -1.58 -8.95
N PRO A 179 -12.61 -2.71 -8.45
CA PRO A 179 -12.86 -3.92 -9.21
C PRO A 179 -13.46 -3.71 -10.61
N LYS A 180 -14.48 -2.86 -10.77
CA LYS A 180 -15.10 -2.58 -12.06
C LYS A 180 -14.15 -1.83 -13.00
N ARG A 181 -13.33 -0.90 -12.48
CA ARG A 181 -12.31 -0.20 -13.28
C ARG A 181 -11.20 -1.14 -13.72
N LEU A 182 -10.74 -2.01 -12.82
CA LEU A 182 -9.75 -3.03 -13.14
C LEU A 182 -10.25 -3.97 -14.24
N ARG A 183 -11.49 -4.46 -14.13
CA ARG A 183 -12.12 -5.29 -15.18
C ARG A 183 -12.17 -4.58 -16.53
N ARG A 184 -12.54 -3.29 -16.56
CA ARG A 184 -12.54 -2.49 -17.80
C ARG A 184 -11.14 -2.29 -18.35
N ALA A 185 -10.15 -2.04 -17.51
CA ALA A 185 -8.75 -1.92 -17.92
C ALA A 185 -8.24 -3.23 -18.55
N LEU A 186 -8.56 -4.38 -17.95
CA LEU A 186 -8.23 -5.69 -18.53
C LEU A 186 -8.86 -5.91 -19.91
N LEU A 187 -10.15 -5.58 -20.08
CA LEU A 187 -10.81 -5.68 -21.38
C LEU A 187 -10.17 -4.77 -22.43
N ARG A 188 -9.78 -3.55 -22.04
CA ARG A 188 -9.04 -2.64 -22.92
C ARG A 188 -7.66 -3.18 -23.29
N LEU A 189 -6.97 -3.84 -22.35
CA LEU A 189 -5.69 -4.48 -22.63
C LEU A 189 -5.83 -5.59 -23.68
N VAL A 190 -6.85 -6.45 -23.54
CA VAL A 190 -7.16 -7.47 -24.55
C VAL A 190 -7.45 -6.83 -25.90
N GLY A 191 -8.31 -5.81 -25.94
CA GLY A 191 -8.63 -5.10 -27.19
C GLY A 191 -7.43 -4.39 -27.82
N PHE A 192 -6.55 -3.80 -27.02
CA PHE A 192 -5.34 -3.13 -27.49
C PHE A 192 -4.34 -4.11 -28.11
N VAL A 193 -4.09 -5.24 -27.45
CA VAL A 193 -3.24 -6.31 -27.99
C VAL A 193 -3.83 -6.88 -29.28
N ALA A 194 -5.14 -7.13 -29.31
CA ALA A 194 -5.82 -7.60 -30.51
C ALA A 194 -5.72 -6.61 -31.68
N ALA A 195 -5.87 -5.30 -31.42
CA ALA A 195 -5.74 -4.26 -32.43
C ALA A 195 -4.33 -4.22 -33.04
N TRP A 196 -3.29 -4.32 -32.20
CA TRP A 196 -1.91 -4.45 -32.69
C TRP A 196 -1.68 -5.73 -33.49
N GLY A 197 -2.25 -6.86 -33.06
CA GLY A 197 -2.18 -8.12 -33.78
C GLY A 197 -2.83 -8.05 -35.17
N VAL A 198 -4.02 -7.45 -35.27
CA VAL A 198 -4.71 -7.22 -36.55
C VAL A 198 -3.91 -6.26 -37.44
N ALA A 199 -3.37 -5.17 -36.88
CA ALA A 199 -2.53 -4.23 -37.61
C ALA A 199 -1.26 -4.91 -38.16
N ALA A 200 -0.60 -5.75 -37.36
CA ALA A 200 0.57 -6.51 -37.80
C ALA A 200 0.26 -7.53 -38.90
N TRP A 201 -0.98 -8.05 -38.94
CA TRP A 201 -1.42 -8.96 -40.00
C TRP A 201 -1.80 -8.24 -41.30
N TRP A 202 -2.41 -7.06 -41.21
CA TRP A 202 -2.99 -6.36 -42.36
C TRP A 202 -2.12 -5.24 -42.96
N LEU A 203 -1.23 -4.64 -42.17
CA LEU A 203 -0.43 -3.50 -42.59
C LEU A 203 1.03 -3.89 -42.84
N PRO A 204 1.76 -3.14 -43.70
CA PRO A 204 3.19 -3.33 -43.86
C PRO A 204 3.93 -3.19 -42.53
N THR A 205 4.89 -4.07 -42.27
CA THR A 205 5.64 -4.11 -41.01
C THR A 205 6.24 -2.76 -40.62
N TRP A 206 6.75 -1.99 -41.59
CA TRP A 206 7.35 -0.69 -41.32
C TRP A 206 6.34 0.34 -40.78
N VAL A 207 5.07 0.29 -41.23
CA VAL A 207 4.00 1.18 -40.73
C VAL A 207 3.71 0.86 -39.27
N VAL A 208 3.60 -0.43 -38.95
CA VAL A 208 3.33 -0.91 -37.59
C VAL A 208 4.47 -0.55 -36.65
N THR A 209 5.73 -0.71 -37.09
CA THR A 209 6.92 -0.32 -36.32
C THR A 209 6.99 1.18 -36.05
N ILE A 210 6.70 2.03 -37.04
CA ILE A 210 6.67 3.50 -36.85
C ILE A 210 5.58 3.89 -35.86
N ALA A 211 4.38 3.33 -36.02
CA ALA A 211 3.27 3.60 -35.12
C ALA A 211 3.60 3.17 -33.68
N LEU A 212 4.24 2.01 -33.50
CA LEU A 212 4.66 1.52 -32.19
C LEU A 212 5.70 2.46 -31.57
N GLY A 213 6.69 2.89 -32.34
CA GLY A 213 7.69 3.87 -31.90
C GLY A 213 7.06 5.19 -31.46
N ALA A 214 6.14 5.73 -32.25
CA ALA A 214 5.40 6.95 -31.90
C ALA A 214 4.57 6.78 -30.62
N TRP A 215 3.92 5.62 -30.44
CA TRP A 215 3.18 5.30 -29.23
C TRP A 215 4.08 5.22 -27.99
N ILE A 216 5.25 4.57 -28.09
CA ILE A 216 6.24 4.50 -27.00
C ILE A 216 6.68 5.92 -26.60
N VAL A 217 7.04 6.76 -27.56
CA VAL A 217 7.43 8.16 -27.32
C VAL A 217 6.31 8.92 -26.60
N LYS A 218 5.05 8.69 -26.97
CA LYS A 218 3.89 9.34 -26.35
C LYS A 218 3.69 8.94 -24.88
N VAL A 219 3.80 7.65 -24.55
CA VAL A 219 3.50 7.16 -23.19
C VAL A 219 4.70 7.23 -22.24
N TYR A 220 5.92 7.29 -22.77
CA TYR A 220 7.16 7.27 -22.00
C TYR A 220 7.23 8.31 -20.87
N PRO A 221 6.87 9.60 -21.07
CA PRO A 221 6.90 10.57 -19.98
C PRO A 221 6.00 10.18 -18.81
N GLY A 222 4.84 9.58 -19.08
CA GLY A 222 3.93 9.10 -18.05
C GLY A 222 4.47 7.88 -17.31
N ILE A 223 5.09 6.93 -18.02
CA ILE A 223 5.75 5.77 -17.40
C ILE A 223 6.90 6.22 -16.50
N ARG A 224 7.72 7.16 -16.98
CA ARG A 224 8.81 7.77 -16.22
C ARG A 224 8.29 8.47 -14.97
N ALA A 225 7.21 9.25 -15.07
CA ALA A 225 6.59 9.88 -13.91
C ALA A 225 6.06 8.87 -12.88
N ILE A 226 5.51 7.72 -13.31
CA ILE A 226 5.17 6.63 -12.38
C ILE A 226 6.42 6.09 -11.72
N HIS A 227 7.47 5.81 -12.50
CA HIS A 227 8.70 5.22 -12.00
C HIS A 227 9.37 6.11 -10.95
N ASP A 228 9.49 7.40 -11.24
CA ASP A 228 10.12 8.39 -10.37
C ASP A 228 9.25 8.71 -9.15
N GLY A 229 7.92 8.71 -9.33
CA GLY A 229 6.97 8.94 -8.24
C GLY A 229 6.72 7.70 -7.37
N PHE A 230 7.21 6.52 -7.75
CA PHE A 230 7.01 5.31 -6.96
C PHE A 230 8.06 5.21 -5.86
N GLN A 231 7.62 5.16 -4.62
CA GLN A 231 8.53 5.03 -3.49
C GLN A 231 9.13 3.63 -3.45
N SER A 232 10.46 3.58 -3.57
CA SER A 232 11.23 2.38 -3.35
C SER A 232 12.47 2.73 -2.57
N VAL A 233 12.64 2.14 -1.39
CA VAL A 233 13.87 2.24 -0.62
C VAL A 233 14.77 1.02 -0.90
N PRO A 234 16.11 1.16 -0.79
CA PRO A 234 17.04 0.03 -0.79
C PRO A 234 16.69 -1.01 0.28
N GLN A 235 17.17 -2.25 0.08
CA GLN A 235 16.87 -3.36 0.98
C GLN A 235 17.44 -3.14 2.40
N ASP A 236 18.59 -2.50 2.49
CA ASP A 236 19.35 -2.14 3.69
C ASP A 236 18.94 -0.80 4.29
N ALA A 237 17.98 -0.10 3.69
CA ALA A 237 17.49 1.16 4.24
C ALA A 237 16.70 0.92 5.53
N GLU A 238 17.08 1.64 6.58
CA GLU A 238 16.32 1.77 7.81
C GLU A 238 15.46 3.04 7.77
N PRO A 239 14.26 3.02 8.39
CA PRO A 239 13.46 4.22 8.56
C PRO A 239 14.22 5.24 9.42
N ALA A 240 14.17 6.51 9.00
CA ALA A 240 14.69 7.64 9.77
C ALA A 240 13.91 7.86 11.07
#